data_AF-A0A973LR94-F1
#
_entry.id   AF-A0A973LR94-F1
#
_cell.length_a   1.000
_cell.length_b   1.000
_cell.length_c   1.000
_cell.angle_alpha   90.00
_cell.angle_beta   90.00
_cell.angle_gamma   90.00
#
_symmetry.space_group_name_H-M   'P 1'
#
loop_
_entity.id
_entity.type
_entity.pdbx_description
1 polymer ?
#
loop_
_entity_poly.entity_id
_entity_poly.type
_entity_poly.pdbx_seq_one_letter_code
_entity_poly.pdbx_strand_id
1 'polypeptide(L)' 'YRHPMGPLRTTDVVGLDVRLAIAEHLARELGPRFEPPRILRDLVAAGRLGRKTGQGFYTW' A
#
# COMPACT_ATOMS: atom_id res chain seq x y z
N TYR A 1 -18.50 9.60 -7.13
CA TYR A 1 -17.46 9.56 -6.09
C TYR A 1 -16.56 10.79 -6.21
N ARG A 2 -16.76 11.82 -5.37
CA ARG A 2 -15.95 13.06 -5.35
C ARG A 2 -14.73 12.88 -4.44
N HIS A 3 -13.86 11.92 -4.75
CA HIS A 3 -12.62 11.76 -3.97
C HIS A 3 -11.61 12.84 -4.39
N PRO A 4 -11.06 13.64 -3.45
CA PRO A 4 -10.08 14.68 -3.76
C PRO A 4 -8.74 14.13 -4.28
N MET A 5 -8.51 12.82 -4.13
CA MET A 5 -7.30 12.15 -4.60
C MET A 5 -7.61 10.68 -4.95
N GLY A 6 -6.99 10.18 -6.02
CA GLY A 6 -7.13 8.78 -6.44
C GLY A 6 -6.54 7.80 -5.41
N PRO A 7 -7.12 6.60 -5.26
CA PRO A 7 -6.78 5.66 -4.19
C PRO A 7 -5.31 5.24 -4.17
N LEU A 8 -4.67 5.11 -5.35
CA LEU A 8 -3.24 4.78 -5.46
C LEU A 8 -2.35 5.92 -4.96
N ARG A 9 -2.68 7.16 -5.31
CA ARG A 9 -1.93 8.34 -4.85
C ARG A 9 -2.09 8.56 -3.36
N THR A 10 -3.27 8.31 -2.80
CA THR A 10 -3.49 8.33 -1.34
C THR A 10 -2.70 7.23 -0.63
N THR A 11 -2.55 6.06 -1.25
CA THR A 11 -1.77 4.94 -0.69
C THR A 11 -0.29 5.31 -0.57
N ASP A 12 0.27 5.97 -1.58
CA ASP A 12 1.66 6.47 -1.55
C ASP A 12 1.89 7.58 -0.51
N VAL A 13 0.86 8.37 -0.18
CA VAL A 13 0.94 9.40 0.88
C VAL A 13 0.91 8.77 2.28
N VAL A 14 0.10 7.73 2.48
CA VAL A 14 0.00 7.02 3.76
C VAL A 14 1.24 6.16 4.04
N GLY A 15 1.80 5.55 3.00
CA GLY A 15 2.93 4.61 3.10
C GLY A 15 2.51 3.18 2.76
N LEU A 16 3.27 2.55 1.88
CA LEU A 16 2.97 1.19 1.40
C LEU A 16 3.25 0.11 2.46
N ASP A 17 4.19 0.36 3.37
CA ASP A 17 4.49 -0.51 4.52
C ASP A 17 3.33 -0.58 5.51
N VAL A 18 2.74 0.57 5.85
CA VAL A 18 1.57 0.64 6.75
C VAL A 18 0.39 -0.11 6.13
N ARG A 19 0.16 0.09 4.82
CA ARG A 19 -0.89 -0.60 4.06
C ARG A 19 -0.68 -2.11 4.02
N LEU A 20 0.55 -2.56 3.84
CA LEU A 20 0.89 -3.98 3.87
C LEU A 20 0.60 -4.58 5.25
N ALA A 21 1.06 -3.93 6.33
CA ALA A 21 0.84 -4.41 7.70
C ALA A 21 -0.66 -4.52 8.04
N ILE A 22 -1.47 -3.55 7.63
CA ILE A 22 -2.93 -3.60 7.82
C ILE A 22 -3.55 -4.76 7.02
N ALA A 23 -3.15 -4.94 5.76
CA ALA A 23 -3.67 -6.02 4.93
C ALA A 23 -3.30 -7.40 5.49
N GLU A 24 -2.05 -7.60 5.97
CA GLU A 24 -1.63 -8.85 6.61
C GLU A 24 -2.34 -9.11 7.93
N HIS A 25 -2.65 -8.06 8.71
CA HIS A 25 -3.47 -8.21 9.90
C HIS A 25 -4.90 -8.62 9.54
N LEU A 26 -5.54 -7.93 8.59
CA LEU A 26 -6.89 -8.26 8.14
C LEU A 26 -6.96 -9.65 7.50
N ALA A 27 -5.94 -10.07 6.75
CA ALA A 27 -5.88 -11.41 6.16
C ALA A 27 -5.85 -12.51 7.23
N ARG A 28 -5.12 -12.28 8.32
CA ARG A 28 -5.07 -13.21 9.47
C ARG A 28 -6.40 -13.28 10.22
N GLU A 29 -7.05 -12.13 10.46
CA GLU A 29 -8.28 -12.07 11.27
C GLU A 29 -9.54 -12.40 10.49
N LEU A 30 -9.63 -11.96 9.23
CA LEU A 30 -10.86 -12.00 8.42
C LEU A 30 -10.74 -12.93 7.19
N GLY A 31 -9.56 -13.51 6.97
CA GLY A 31 -9.32 -14.51 5.96
C GLY A 31 -8.87 -13.99 4.59
N PRO A 32 -8.81 -14.88 3.58
CA PRO A 32 -8.03 -14.68 2.35
C PRO A 32 -8.51 -13.53 1.46
N ARG A 33 -9.72 -13.00 1.68
CA ARG A 33 -10.22 -11.83 0.96
C ARG A 33 -9.37 -10.57 1.17
N PHE A 34 -8.67 -10.50 2.29
CA PHE A 34 -7.84 -9.36 2.66
C PHE A 34 -6.34 -9.58 2.39
N GLU A 35 -5.99 -10.70 1.74
CA GLU A 35 -4.61 -11.00 1.36
C GLU A 35 -4.01 -9.85 0.54
N PRO A 36 -2.88 -9.28 0.97
CA PRO A 36 -2.24 -8.24 0.21
C PRO A 36 -1.81 -8.76 -1.16
N PRO A 37 -2.00 -7.99 -2.24
CA PRO A 37 -1.57 -8.41 -3.56
C PRO A 37 -0.05 -8.47 -3.63
N ARG A 38 0.50 -9.37 -4.45
CA ARG A 38 1.95 -9.59 -4.58
C ARG A 38 2.73 -8.31 -4.91
N ILE A 39 2.18 -7.46 -5.78
CA ILE A 39 2.79 -6.17 -6.13
C ILE A 39 3.04 -5.27 -4.92
N LEU A 40 2.15 -5.30 -3.91
CA LEU A 40 2.33 -4.49 -2.70
C LEU A 40 3.52 -5.00 -1.87
N ARG A 41 3.65 -6.33 -1.75
CA ARG A 41 4.80 -6.96 -1.08
C ARG A 41 6.11 -6.64 -1.79
N ASP A 42 6.12 -6.75 -3.12
CA ASP A 42 7.32 -6.49 -3.93
C ASP A 42 7.77 -5.01 -3.84
N LEU A 43 6.83 -4.06 -3.78
CA LEU A 43 7.14 -2.64 -3.61
C LEU A 43 7.74 -2.36 -2.23
N VAL A 44 7.15 -2.91 -1.16
CA VAL A 44 7.66 -2.75 0.21
C VAL A 44 9.02 -3.41 0.37
N ALA A 45 9.22 -4.62 -0.15
CA ALA A 45 10.49 -5.33 -0.13
C ALA A 45 11.60 -4.56 -0.88
N ALA A 46 11.24 -3.84 -1.94
CA ALA A 46 12.16 -2.97 -2.68
C ALA A 46 12.40 -1.60 -2.02
N GLY A 47 11.86 -1.34 -0.81
CA GLY A 47 11.99 -0.05 -0.14
C GLY A 47 11.24 1.09 -0.82
N ARG A 48 10.35 0.80 -1.77
CA ARG A 48 9.50 1.78 -2.45
C ARG A 48 8.24 1.97 -1.62
N LEU A 49 8.32 2.84 -0.62
CA LEU A 49 7.29 3.03 0.40
C LEU A 49 6.32 4.18 0.09
N GLY A 50 6.43 4.81 -1.07
CA GLY A 50 5.62 5.97 -1.46
C GLY A 50 6.40 7.27 -1.32
N ARG A 51 5.69 8.34 -0.96
CA ARG A 51 6.26 9.70 -0.95
C ARG A 51 7.46 9.84 -0.03
N LYS A 52 7.50 9.10 1.09
CA LYS A 52 8.60 9.17 2.08
C LYS A 52 9.94 8.62 1.57
N THR A 53 9.92 7.81 0.52
CA THR A 53 11.13 7.25 -0.14
C THR A 53 11.31 7.80 -1.56
N GLY A 54 10.54 8.82 -1.96
CA GLY A 54 10.55 9.37 -3.32
C GLY A 54 9.94 8.45 -4.39
N GLN A 55 9.49 7.25 -4.03
CA GLN A 55 8.94 6.29 -4.97
C GLN A 55 8.02 5.27 -4.29
N GLY A 56 6.85 5.05 -4.87
CA GLY A 56 5.88 4.00 -4.54
C GLY A 56 5.22 3.48 -5.83
N PHE A 57 3.90 3.58 -5.93
CA PHE A 57 3.21 3.39 -7.22
C PHE A 57 3.53 4.52 -8.21
N TYR A 58 3.78 5.72 -7.70
CA TYR A 58 4.24 6.87 -8.46
C TYR A 58 5.67 7.26 -8.04
N THR A 59 6.33 8.03 -8.91
CA THR A 59 7.58 8.73 -8.56
C THR A 59 7.21 10.10 -7.98
N TRP A 60 7.81 10.47 -6.86
CA TRP A 60 7.44 11.65 -6.04
C TRP A 60 8.58 12.65 -5.90
#